data_AF-A0A2E2EMX3-F1
#
_entry.id   AF-A0A2E2EMX3-F1
#
_cell.length_a   1.000
_cell.length_b   1.000
_cell.length_c   1.000
_cell.angle_alpha   90.00
_cell.angle_beta   90.00
_cell.angle_gamma   90.00
#
_symmetry.space_group_name_H-M   'P 1'
#
loop_
_entity.id
_entity.type
_entity.pdbx_description
1 polymer ?
#
loop_
_entity_poly.entity_id
_entity_poly.type
_entity_poly.pdbx_seq_one_letter_code
_entity_poly.pdbx_strand_id
1 'polypeptide(L)'
;MKKHFLFISCEEAQHICDKAQYGEATFWERFKLSIRLTYCNMTKSYSKRNSTLTKTIDESNVKCLKAEERQKLQDKFNQELTKHQ
;
A
#
# COMPACT_ATOMS: atom_id res chain seq x y z
N MET A 1 -5.26 26.26 16.16
CA MET A 1 -5.62 26.12 14.73
C MET A 1 -6.80 25.16 14.63
N LYS A 2 -7.96 25.62 14.17
CA LYS A 2 -9.17 24.80 14.08
C LYS A 2 -8.97 23.76 12.97
N LYS A 3 -8.70 22.50 13.33
CA LYS A 3 -8.74 21.39 12.37
C LYS A 3 -10.19 21.24 11.92
N HIS A 4 -10.50 21.69 10.71
CA HIS A 4 -11.80 21.40 10.14
C HIS A 4 -11.92 19.89 9.93
N PHE A 5 -12.87 19.26 10.62
CA PHE A 5 -13.06 17.80 10.63
C PHE A 5 -13.12 17.16 9.23
N LEU A 6 -13.64 17.90 8.26
CA LEU A 6 -13.81 17.46 6.86
C LEU A 6 -12.64 17.84 5.94
N PHE A 7 -11.77 18.76 6.34
CA PHE A 7 -10.69 19.28 5.50
C PHE A 7 -9.33 18.86 6.07
N ILE A 8 -8.82 17.74 5.57
CA ILE A 8 -7.52 17.17 5.95
C ILE A 8 -6.36 17.94 5.33
N SER A 9 -5.18 17.87 5.95
CA SER A 9 -3.95 18.46 5.39
C SER A 9 -3.48 17.71 4.14
N CYS A 10 -2.52 18.28 3.41
CA CYS A 10 -1.86 17.56 2.32
C CYS A 10 -1.16 16.29 2.82
N GLU A 11 -0.44 16.36 3.95
CA GLU A 11 0.28 15.20 4.48
C GLU A 11 -0.67 14.11 4.96
N GLU A 12 -1.75 14.49 5.67
CA GLU A 12 -2.79 13.53 6.08
C GLU A 12 -3.42 12.85 4.86
N ALA A 13 -3.68 13.60 3.79
CA ALA A 13 -4.22 13.05 2.56
C ALA A 13 -3.26 12.08 1.86
N GLN A 14 -1.96 12.38 1.83
CA GLN A 14 -0.94 11.45 1.30
C GLN A 14 -0.89 10.16 2.10
N HIS A 15 -0.92 10.26 3.44
CA HIS A 15 -0.96 9.07 4.28
C HIS A 15 -2.23 8.23 4.04
N ILE A 16 -3.39 8.87 3.87
CA ILE A 16 -4.63 8.16 3.51
C ILE A 16 -4.54 7.54 2.10
N CYS A 17 -3.90 8.20 1.13
CA CYS A 17 -3.64 7.61 -0.19
C CYS A 17 -2.82 6.30 -0.08
N ASP A 18 -1.81 6.26 0.79
CA ASP A 18 -1.01 5.06 1.02
C ASP A 18 -1.85 3.95 1.68
N LYS A 19 -2.58 4.28 2.74
CA LYS A 19 -3.52 3.34 3.37
C LYS A 19 -4.54 2.81 2.36
N ALA A 20 -5.03 3.65 1.45
CA ALA A 20 -5.99 3.24 0.43
C ALA A 20 -5.36 2.27 -0.58
N GLN A 21 -4.09 2.47 -0.96
CA GLN A 21 -3.34 1.56 -1.84
C GLN A 21 -3.23 0.16 -1.25
N TYR A 22 -3.04 0.03 0.06
CA TYR A 22 -2.90 -1.26 0.75
C TYR A 22 -4.22 -1.82 1.32
N GLY A 23 -5.37 -1.18 1.05
CA GLY A 23 -6.66 -1.64 1.57
C GLY A 23 -6.88 -1.34 3.06
N GLU A 24 -6.08 -0.50 3.68
CA GLU A 24 -6.07 -0.16 5.11
C GLU A 24 -6.87 1.12 5.43
N ALA A 25 -7.31 1.87 4.40
CA ALA A 25 -8.09 3.09 4.59
C ALA A 25 -9.53 2.78 4.98
N THR A 26 -9.96 3.33 6.11
CA THR A 26 -11.34 3.27 6.60
C THR A 26 -12.30 4.03 5.68
N PHE A 27 -13.60 3.75 5.81
CA PHE A 27 -14.64 4.44 5.04
C PHE A 27 -14.59 5.97 5.22
N TRP A 28 -14.43 6.44 6.46
CA TRP A 28 -14.34 7.88 6.75
C TRP A 28 -13.09 8.53 6.19
N GLU A 29 -11.95 7.83 6.20
CA GLU A 29 -10.72 8.32 5.57
C GLU A 29 -10.88 8.46 4.06
N ARG A 30 -11.50 7.47 3.40
CA ARG A 30 -11.82 7.53 1.97
C ARG A 30 -12.72 8.72 1.65
N PHE A 31 -13.76 8.98 2.45
CA PHE A 31 -14.64 10.13 2.28
C PHE A 31 -13.89 11.47 2.39
N LYS A 32 -13.06 11.65 3.43
CA LYS A 32 -12.21 12.86 3.59
C LYS A 32 -11.25 13.02 2.41
N LEU A 33 -10.65 11.93 1.93
CA LEU A 33 -9.75 11.93 0.77
C LEU A 33 -10.49 12.32 -0.51
N SER A 34 -11.71 11.81 -0.74
CA SER A 34 -12.53 12.19 -1.90
C SER A 34 -12.79 13.70 -1.94
N ILE A 35 -13.07 14.33 -0.80
CA ILE A 35 -13.22 15.79 -0.71
C ILE A 35 -11.91 16.49 -1.08
N ARG A 36 -10.78 16.09 -0.48
CA ARG A 36 -9.44 16.68 -0.77
C ARG A 36 -9.06 16.57 -2.24
N LEU A 37 -9.37 15.43 -2.85
CA LEU A 37 -9.12 15.15 -4.26
C LEU A 37 -9.92 16.06 -5.20
N THR A 38 -10.97 16.75 -4.76
CA THR A 38 -11.67 17.69 -5.66
C THR A 38 -10.82 18.93 -5.97
N TYR A 39 -10.10 19.46 -4.97
CA TYR A 39 -9.41 20.76 -5.05
C TYR A 39 -7.89 20.69 -4.95
N CYS A 40 -7.30 19.59 -4.46
CA CYS A 40 -5.85 19.50 -4.26
C CYS A 40 -5.14 18.73 -5.39
N ASN A 41 -4.50 19.47 -6.31
CA ASN A 41 -3.76 18.88 -7.43
C ASN A 41 -2.59 17.98 -6.98
N MET A 42 -1.94 18.31 -5.86
CA MET A 42 -0.87 17.47 -5.30
C MET A 42 -1.39 16.10 -4.86
N THR A 43 -2.50 16.08 -4.12
CA THR A 43 -3.16 14.83 -3.71
C THR A 43 -3.67 14.05 -4.93
N LYS A 44 -4.22 14.72 -5.96
CA LYS A 44 -4.60 14.07 -7.24
C LYS A 44 -3.41 13.38 -7.91
N SER A 45 -2.30 14.09 -8.05
CA SER A 45 -1.07 13.55 -8.66
C SER A 45 -0.52 12.36 -7.88
N TYR A 46 -0.49 12.47 -6.55
CA TYR A 46 -0.04 11.39 -5.67
C TYR A 46 -0.93 10.13 -5.79
N SER A 47 -2.25 10.30 -5.67
CA SER A 47 -3.21 9.20 -5.83
C SER A 47 -3.12 8.54 -7.21
N LYS A 48 -2.94 9.34 -8.28
CA LYS A 48 -2.74 8.82 -9.63
C LYS A 48 -1.47 7.98 -9.74
N ARG A 49 -0.34 8.44 -9.18
CA ARG A 49 0.93 7.67 -9.16
C ARG A 49 0.76 6.32 -8.45
N ASN A 50 0.10 6.30 -7.30
CA ASN A 50 -0.18 5.09 -6.54
C ASN A 50 -1.07 4.10 -7.32
N SER A 51 -2.11 4.61 -7.99
CA SER A 51 -2.97 3.80 -8.86
C SER A 51 -2.21 3.24 -10.07
N THR A 52 -1.35 4.04 -10.72
CA THR A 52 -0.50 3.57 -11.81
C THR A 52 0.45 2.47 -11.34
N LEU A 53 1.11 2.65 -10.19
CA LEU A 53 2.00 1.64 -9.63
C LEU A 53 1.27 0.32 -9.39
N THR A 54 0.10 0.36 -8.74
CA THR A 54 -0.71 -0.83 -8.48
C THR A 54 -1.05 -1.56 -9.78
N LYS A 55 -1.57 -0.82 -10.76
CA LYS A 55 -1.89 -1.36 -12.08
C LYS A 55 -0.68 -1.99 -12.77
N THR A 56 0.49 -1.32 -12.75
CA THR A 56 1.72 -1.86 -13.35
C THR A 56 2.17 -3.16 -12.67
N ILE A 57 2.07 -3.25 -11.35
CA ILE A 57 2.40 -4.49 -10.62
C ILE A 57 1.43 -5.60 -10.99
N ASP A 58 0.12 -5.33 -11.00
CA ASP A 58 -0.90 -6.32 -11.38
C ASP A 58 -0.71 -6.82 -12.82
N GLU A 59 -0.42 -5.91 -13.77
CA GLU A 59 -0.16 -6.25 -15.17
C GLU A 59 1.14 -7.02 -15.37
N SER A 60 2.15 -6.81 -14.50
CA SER A 60 3.43 -7.52 -14.60
C SER A 60 3.35 -9.00 -14.24
N ASN A 61 2.20 -9.48 -13.72
CA ASN A 61 1.95 -10.89 -13.41
C ASN A 61 3.08 -11.52 -12.57
N VAL A 62 3.61 -10.77 -11.59
CA VAL A 62 4.72 -11.24 -10.76
C VAL A 62 4.35 -12.55 -10.08
N LYS A 63 5.12 -13.60 -10.35
CA LYS A 63 4.99 -14.89 -9.66
C LYS A 63 5.75 -14.83 -8.34
N CYS A 64 5.02 -14.56 -7.26
CA CYS A 64 5.55 -14.63 -5.91
C CYS A 64 5.61 -16.07 -5.40
N LEU A 65 6.60 -16.37 -4.54
CA LEU A 65 6.68 -17.63 -3.81
C LEU A 65 5.42 -17.82 -2.95
N LYS A 66 4.77 -18.97 -3.08
CA LYS A 66 3.72 -19.40 -2.16
C LYS A 66 4.30 -19.66 -0.77
N ALA A 67 3.46 -19.59 0.25
CA ALA A 67 3.85 -19.89 1.63
C ALA A 67 4.49 -21.28 1.76
N GLU A 68 3.93 -22.28 1.08
CA GLU A 68 4.46 -23.65 1.04
C GLU A 68 5.86 -23.74 0.39
N GLU A 69 6.12 -22.97 -0.66
CA GLU A 69 7.42 -22.96 -1.33
C GLU A 69 8.47 -22.28 -0.46
N ARG A 70 8.08 -21.21 0.23
CA ARG A 70 8.93 -20.51 1.20
C ARG A 70 9.27 -21.42 2.39
N GLN A 71 8.29 -22.14 2.93
CA GLN A 71 8.51 -23.08 4.02
C GLN A 71 9.45 -24.21 3.59
N LYS A 72 9.20 -24.81 2.42
CA LYS A 72 10.09 -25.85 1.86
C LYS A 72 11.53 -25.35 1.69
N LEU A 73 11.71 -24.11 1.25
CA LEU A 73 13.04 -23.51 1.12
C LEU A 73 13.72 -23.38 2.49
N GLN A 74 12.98 -22.92 3.50
CA GLN A 74 13.49 -22.78 4.86
C GLN A 74 13.83 -24.12 5.51
N ASP A 75 12.97 -25.13 5.35
CA ASP A 75 13.20 -26.47 5.88
C ASP A 75 14.45 -27.11 5.25
N LYS A 76 14.59 -27.01 3.92
CA LYS A 76 15.79 -27.49 3.22
C LYS A 76 17.05 -26.77 3.69
N PHE A 77 16.98 -25.45 3.84
CA PHE A 77 18.11 -24.67 4.33
C PHE A 77 18.56 -25.12 5.73
N ASN A 78 17.61 -25.33 6.64
CA ASN A 78 17.89 -25.81 8.00
C ASN A 78 18.46 -27.25 8.00
N GLN A 79 17.95 -28.13 7.15
CA GLN A 79 18.48 -29.49 6.99
C GLN A 79 19.95 -29.48 6.56
N GLU A 80 20.31 -28.66 5.56
CA GLU A 80 21.71 -28.55 5.13
C GLU A 80 22.59 -27.93 6.20
N LEU A 81 22.11 -26.92 6.95
CA LEU A 81 22.84 -26.35 8.08
C LEU A 81 23.19 -27.41 9.14
N THR A 82 22.25 -28.29 9.49
CA THR A 82 22.50 -29.36 10.47
C THR A 82 23.51 -30.42 10.03
N LYS A 83 23.77 -30.56 8.73
CA LYS A 83 24.80 -31.50 8.22
C LYS A 83 26.22 -30.94 8.34
N HIS A 84 26.35 -29.63 8.55
CA HIS A 84 27.62 -28.92 8.65
C HIS A 84 27.93 -28.46 10.09
N GLN A 85 27.10 -28.84 11.06
CA GLN A 85 27.36 -28.71 12.50
C GLN A 85 27.81 -30.05 13.07
#